data_AF-A4FWL7-F1
#
_entry.id   AF-A4FWL7-F1
#
_cell.length_a   1.000
_cell.length_b   1.000
_cell.length_c   1.000
_cell.angle_alpha   90.00
_cell.angle_beta   90.00
_cell.angle_gamma   90.00
#
_symmetry.space_group_name_H-M   'P 1'
#
loop_
_entity.id
_entity.type
_entity.pdbx_description
1 polymer ?
#
loop_
_entity_poly.entity_id
_entity_poly.type
_entity_poly.pdbx_seq_one_letter_code
_entity_poly.pdbx_strand_id
1 'polypeptide(L)'
;MIETISYQELKGNNKEIVDEQFEKLIAEITEKYGAKVLSNESDEEGELYTRITELKIKFETVLDYIKYCLMYGADLDVVSPTKLKISGNEMGNTIGYIIDFFKKFAQKYGVAFNVYVKNEIDADLNALKEGRCDEDDIYLMESEEGLLRVKAVFEGDGKTEEIIIKKILASLNQDIVVNKVITKSMDESKGIFSGLVAIEMFCKPFDIVEVAYKFLPVAISFENSDIELDISELQDIGNDLGGAVFELTHAAANMNKK
;
A
#
# COMPACT_ATOMS: atom_id res chain seq x y z
N MET A 1 -11.10 8.92 -14.51
CA MET A 1 -9.83 9.26 -15.15
C MET A 1 -8.99 10.06 -14.18
N ILE A 2 -7.78 9.59 -13.91
CA ILE A 2 -6.78 10.21 -13.03
C ILE A 2 -5.71 10.82 -13.94
N GLU A 3 -5.36 12.08 -13.74
CA GLU A 3 -4.25 12.75 -14.44
C GLU A 3 -3.17 13.09 -13.43
N THR A 4 -1.92 12.74 -13.75
CA THR A 4 -0.76 13.00 -12.89
C THR A 4 0.32 13.75 -13.62
N ILE A 5 1.18 14.41 -12.85
CA ILE A 5 2.53 14.82 -13.25
C ILE A 5 3.48 13.92 -12.47
N SER A 6 4.24 13.10 -13.18
CA SER A 6 5.21 12.17 -12.58
C SER A 6 6.63 12.63 -12.89
N TYR A 7 7.47 12.59 -11.86
CA TYR A 7 8.86 12.99 -11.91
C TYR A 7 9.73 11.73 -11.99
N GLN A 8 10.39 11.54 -13.13
CA GLN A 8 11.37 10.47 -13.31
C GLN A 8 12.77 11.02 -13.11
N GLU A 9 13.52 10.43 -12.20
CA GLU A 9 14.92 10.80 -11.94
C GLU A 9 15.83 9.57 -12.09
N LEU A 10 16.94 9.74 -12.79
CA LEU A 10 18.06 8.79 -12.73
C LEU A 10 19.36 9.53 -12.50
N LYS A 11 20.09 9.10 -11.47
CA LYS A 11 21.38 9.66 -11.06
C LYS A 11 22.47 8.60 -11.06
N GLY A 12 23.64 8.94 -11.60
CA GLY A 12 24.77 8.02 -11.67
C GLY A 12 26.11 8.70 -11.95
N ASN A 13 27.20 7.95 -11.79
CA ASN A 13 28.57 8.45 -12.00
C ASN A 13 29.08 8.27 -13.44
N ASN A 14 28.27 7.67 -14.33
CA ASN A 14 28.61 7.51 -15.74
C ASN A 14 27.49 8.10 -16.59
N LYS A 15 27.78 9.23 -17.23
CA LYS A 15 26.84 9.99 -18.05
C LYS A 15 26.22 9.16 -19.18
N GLU A 16 27.03 8.45 -19.95
CA GLU A 16 26.56 7.67 -21.10
C GLU A 16 25.57 6.58 -20.68
N ILE A 17 25.85 5.90 -19.56
CA ILE A 17 24.95 4.87 -19.01
C ILE A 17 23.65 5.51 -18.51
N VAL A 18 23.73 6.63 -17.79
CA VAL A 18 22.55 7.34 -17.29
C VAL A 18 21.67 7.79 -18.45
N ASP A 19 22.24 8.43 -19.48
CA ASP A 19 21.50 8.88 -20.67
C ASP A 19 20.81 7.69 -21.37
N GLU A 20 21.55 6.61 -21.65
CA GLU A 20 21.00 5.44 -22.35
C GLU A 20 19.86 4.77 -21.56
N GLN A 21 20.05 4.54 -20.25
CA GLN A 21 19.04 3.88 -19.44
C GLN A 21 17.82 4.78 -19.20
N PHE A 22 18.05 6.08 -19.02
CA PHE A 22 16.96 7.03 -18.81
C PHE A 22 16.11 7.21 -20.07
N GLU A 23 16.73 7.29 -21.26
CA GLU A 23 15.98 7.36 -22.52
C GLU A 23 15.13 6.11 -22.75
N LYS A 24 15.65 4.92 -22.41
CA LYS A 24 14.87 3.67 -22.45
C LYS A 24 13.67 3.70 -21.50
N LEU A 25 13.88 4.16 -20.26
CA LEU A 25 12.82 4.30 -19.26
C LEU A 25 11.71 5.24 -19.76
N ILE A 26 12.07 6.44 -20.23
CA ILE A 26 11.11 7.42 -20.73
C ILE A 26 10.37 6.90 -21.98
N ALA A 27 11.07 6.22 -22.88
CA ALA A 27 10.45 5.60 -24.06
C ALA A 27 9.44 4.51 -23.65
N GLU A 28 9.79 3.64 -22.70
CA GLU A 28 8.89 2.60 -22.19
C GLU A 28 7.63 3.20 -21.57
N ILE A 29 7.77 4.20 -20.69
CA ILE A 29 6.62 4.86 -20.05
C ILE A 29 5.75 5.54 -21.09
N THR A 30 6.36 6.22 -22.07
CA THR A 30 5.64 6.92 -23.14
C THR A 30 4.86 5.95 -24.02
N GLU A 31 5.46 4.83 -24.41
CA GLU A 31 4.80 3.81 -25.24
C GLU A 31 3.64 3.14 -24.49
N LYS A 32 3.85 2.79 -23.22
CA LYS A 32 2.89 2.02 -22.43
C LYS A 32 1.71 2.84 -21.92
N TYR A 33 1.94 4.10 -21.56
CA TYR A 33 0.92 4.96 -20.93
C TYR A 33 0.52 6.18 -21.76
N GLY A 34 1.08 6.35 -22.96
CA GLY A 34 0.82 7.54 -23.78
C GLY A 34 1.26 8.83 -23.10
N ALA A 35 2.32 8.77 -22.30
CA ALA A 35 2.79 9.89 -21.50
C ALA A 35 3.21 11.07 -22.37
N LYS A 36 2.90 12.30 -21.93
CA LYS A 36 3.38 13.52 -22.56
C LYS A 36 4.52 14.11 -21.75
N VAL A 37 5.70 14.19 -22.37
CA VAL A 37 6.85 14.91 -21.80
C VAL A 37 6.52 16.40 -21.66
N LEU A 38 6.67 16.94 -20.45
CA LEU A 38 6.48 18.35 -20.13
C LEU A 38 7.80 19.11 -20.09
N SER A 39 8.80 18.54 -19.43
CA SER A 39 10.17 19.06 -19.32
C SER A 39 11.17 17.90 -19.35
N ASN A 40 12.39 18.20 -19.75
CA ASN A 40 13.51 17.26 -19.68
C ASN A 40 14.75 18.07 -19.31
N GLU A 41 15.32 17.74 -18.16
CA GLU A 41 16.40 18.48 -17.54
C GLU A 41 17.55 17.52 -17.25
N SER A 42 18.75 18.06 -17.25
CA SER A 42 19.94 17.33 -16.86
C SER A 42 20.83 18.21 -16.02
N ASP A 43 21.41 17.65 -14.98
CA ASP A 43 22.30 18.36 -14.10
C ASP A 43 23.63 17.60 -13.90
N GLU A 44 24.71 18.37 -13.89
CA GLU A 44 26.08 17.94 -13.64
C GLU A 44 26.57 18.58 -12.32
N GLU A 45 25.82 18.39 -11.24
CA GLU A 45 26.24 18.82 -9.90
C GLU A 45 27.10 17.75 -9.20
N GLY A 46 28.40 18.06 -9.07
CA GLY A 46 29.36 17.25 -8.32
C GLY A 46 29.91 16.05 -9.11
N GLU A 47 30.06 14.90 -8.44
CA GLU A 47 30.58 13.66 -9.06
C GLU A 47 29.50 12.82 -9.77
N LEU A 48 28.24 13.27 -9.73
CA LEU A 48 27.10 12.52 -10.24
C LEU A 48 26.38 13.33 -11.32
N TYR A 49 26.05 12.65 -12.41
CA TYR A 49 25.17 13.14 -13.46
C TYR A 49 23.73 12.72 -13.18
N THR A 50 22.80 13.66 -13.35
CA THR A 50 21.38 13.44 -13.09
C THR A 50 20.56 13.80 -14.32
N ARG A 51 19.58 12.95 -14.66
CA ARG A 51 18.54 13.22 -15.64
C ARG A 51 17.19 13.26 -14.95
N ILE A 52 16.39 14.27 -15.25
CA ILE A 52 15.05 14.45 -14.71
C ILE A 52 14.08 14.70 -15.87
N THR A 53 12.90 14.09 -15.82
CA THR A 53 11.84 14.34 -16.81
C THR A 53 10.50 14.36 -16.13
N GLU A 54 9.71 15.40 -16.44
CA GLU A 54 8.33 15.51 -16.03
C GLU A 54 7.42 14.91 -17.10
N LEU A 55 6.56 13.98 -16.67
CA LEU A 55 5.61 13.28 -17.53
C LEU A 55 4.19 13.57 -17.08
N LYS A 56 3.36 14.10 -17.99
CA LYS A 56 1.91 14.09 -17.81
C LYS A 56 1.35 12.74 -18.26
N ILE A 57 0.66 12.06 -17.36
CA ILE A 57 0.08 10.73 -17.61
C ILE A 57 -1.41 10.72 -17.26
N LYS A 58 -2.21 9.97 -18.00
CA LYS A 58 -3.63 9.76 -17.75
C LYS A 58 -3.92 8.29 -17.54
N PHE A 59 -4.65 7.97 -16.49
CA PHE A 59 -5.09 6.62 -16.15
C PHE A 59 -6.61 6.55 -16.20
N GLU A 60 -7.14 5.51 -16.84
CA GLU A 60 -8.58 5.29 -16.91
C GLU A 60 -9.11 4.71 -15.59
N THR A 61 -8.33 3.83 -14.95
CA THR A 61 -8.70 3.11 -13.72
C THR A 61 -7.71 3.37 -12.59
N VAL A 62 -8.15 3.19 -11.34
CA VAL A 62 -7.26 3.23 -10.17
C VAL A 62 -6.20 2.14 -10.27
N LEU A 63 -6.59 0.95 -10.73
CA LEU A 63 -5.67 -0.18 -10.86
C LEU A 63 -4.49 0.14 -11.80
N ASP A 64 -4.73 0.82 -12.93
CA ASP A 64 -3.65 1.17 -13.86
C ASP A 64 -2.72 2.25 -13.29
N TYR A 65 -3.28 3.21 -12.54
CA TYR A 65 -2.50 4.17 -11.76
C TYR A 65 -1.60 3.47 -10.72
N ILE A 66 -2.15 2.52 -9.95
CA ILE A 66 -1.41 1.78 -8.93
C ILE A 66 -0.31 0.90 -9.54
N LYS A 67 -0.58 0.24 -10.67
CA LYS A 67 0.44 -0.50 -11.42
C LYS A 67 1.59 0.41 -11.85
N TYR A 68 1.31 1.63 -12.27
CA TYR A 68 2.34 2.59 -12.62
C TYR A 68 3.20 2.94 -11.39
N CYS A 69 2.57 3.31 -10.28
CA CYS A 69 3.28 3.67 -9.05
C CYS A 69 4.20 2.55 -8.56
N LEU A 70 3.71 1.30 -8.54
CA LEU A 70 4.49 0.13 -8.12
C LEU A 70 5.65 -0.20 -9.06
N MET A 71 5.48 0.01 -10.37
CA MET A 71 6.49 -0.40 -11.36
C MET A 71 7.60 0.63 -11.53
N TYR A 72 7.29 1.93 -11.45
CA TYR A 72 8.23 3.00 -11.75
C TYR A 72 8.69 3.78 -10.52
N GLY A 73 8.07 3.57 -9.35
CA GLY A 73 8.54 4.13 -8.08
C GLY A 73 8.68 5.64 -8.08
N ALA A 74 7.84 6.32 -8.86
CA ALA A 74 7.99 7.72 -9.18
C ALA A 74 7.34 8.61 -8.14
N ASP A 75 8.00 9.72 -7.81
CA ASP A 75 7.32 10.84 -7.18
C ASP A 75 6.30 11.42 -8.18
N LEU A 76 5.12 11.78 -7.67
CA LEU A 76 4.04 12.27 -8.51
C LEU A 76 3.14 13.25 -7.77
N ASP A 77 2.56 14.14 -8.57
CA ASP A 77 1.42 14.96 -8.22
C ASP A 77 0.18 14.47 -8.95
N VAL A 78 -0.92 14.30 -8.23
CA VAL A 78 -2.23 14.06 -8.86
C VAL A 78 -2.86 15.42 -9.17
N VAL A 79 -3.15 15.67 -10.45
CA VAL A 79 -3.69 16.95 -10.95
C VAL A 79 -5.20 16.90 -11.08
N SER A 80 -5.76 15.73 -11.42
CA SER A 80 -7.20 15.52 -11.48
C SER A 80 -7.55 14.03 -11.30
N PRO A 81 -8.78 13.70 -10.88
CA PRO A 81 -9.84 14.61 -10.46
C PRO A 81 -9.60 15.15 -9.04
N THR A 82 -10.38 16.14 -8.61
CA THR A 82 -10.36 16.60 -7.20
C THR A 82 -10.93 15.54 -6.25
N LYS A 83 -11.93 14.79 -6.74
CA LYS A 83 -12.56 13.65 -6.08
C LYS A 83 -12.82 12.55 -7.10
N LEU A 84 -12.48 11.33 -6.75
CA LEU A 84 -12.71 10.14 -7.56
C LEU A 84 -13.67 9.22 -6.83
N LYS A 85 -14.76 8.83 -7.49
CA LYS A 85 -15.66 7.79 -6.99
C LYS A 85 -15.35 6.48 -7.71
N ILE A 86 -15.12 5.43 -6.95
CA ILE A 86 -14.91 4.07 -7.45
C ILE A 86 -15.85 3.10 -6.75
N SER A 87 -16.10 1.96 -7.38
CA SER A 87 -16.85 0.89 -6.72
C SER A 87 -15.99 0.13 -5.71
N GLY A 88 -16.62 -0.49 -4.71
CA GLY A 88 -15.95 -1.42 -3.80
C GLY A 88 -15.25 -2.58 -4.53
N ASN A 89 -15.77 -3.00 -5.69
CA ASN A 89 -15.12 -4.01 -6.54
C ASN A 89 -13.81 -3.52 -7.16
N GLU A 90 -13.77 -2.27 -7.64
CA GLU A 90 -12.54 -1.69 -8.19
C GLU A 90 -11.48 -1.53 -7.11
N MET A 91 -11.87 -1.06 -5.92
CA MET A 91 -10.97 -0.99 -4.77
C MET A 91 -10.48 -2.38 -4.35
N GLY A 92 -11.38 -3.36 -4.24
CA GLY A 92 -11.03 -4.74 -3.92
C GLY A 92 -10.04 -5.36 -4.89
N ASN A 93 -10.24 -5.16 -6.20
CA ASN A 93 -9.30 -5.62 -7.22
C ASN A 93 -7.94 -4.93 -7.12
N THR A 94 -7.94 -3.62 -6.84
CA THR A 94 -6.73 -2.82 -6.64
C THR A 94 -5.92 -3.33 -5.45
N ILE A 95 -6.57 -3.50 -4.31
CA ILE A 95 -5.95 -4.01 -3.09
C ILE A 95 -5.45 -5.44 -3.28
N GLY A 96 -6.22 -6.29 -3.94
CA GLY A 96 -5.79 -7.65 -4.29
C GLY A 96 -4.53 -7.66 -5.16
N TYR A 97 -4.41 -6.73 -6.10
CA TYR A 97 -3.20 -6.57 -6.92
C TYR A 97 -1.99 -6.14 -6.08
N ILE A 98 -2.16 -5.19 -5.16
CA ILE A 98 -1.09 -4.73 -4.25
C ILE A 98 -0.58 -5.91 -3.41
N ILE A 99 -1.48 -6.67 -2.78
CA ILE A 99 -1.10 -7.85 -1.96
C ILE A 99 -0.32 -8.86 -2.80
N ASP A 100 -0.83 -9.20 -4.00
CA ASP A 100 -0.18 -10.16 -4.89
C ASP A 100 1.21 -9.68 -5.34
N PHE A 101 1.34 -8.40 -5.68
CA PHE A 101 2.61 -7.79 -6.05
C PHE A 101 3.66 -7.93 -4.94
N PHE A 102 3.34 -7.47 -3.72
CA PHE A 102 4.29 -7.51 -2.60
C PHE A 102 4.54 -8.93 -2.10
N LYS A 103 3.54 -9.83 -2.16
CA LYS A 103 3.74 -11.25 -1.87
C LYS A 103 4.72 -11.90 -2.84
N LYS A 104 4.58 -11.64 -4.15
CA LYS A 104 5.53 -12.12 -5.17
C LYS A 104 6.91 -11.52 -4.98
N PHE A 105 6.99 -10.23 -4.64
CA PHE A 105 8.26 -9.57 -4.32
C PHE A 105 8.96 -10.27 -3.16
N ALA A 106 8.26 -10.48 -2.04
CA ALA A 106 8.79 -11.15 -0.86
C ALA A 106 9.25 -12.58 -1.15
N GLN A 107 8.47 -13.34 -1.92
CA GLN A 107 8.85 -14.70 -2.33
C GLN A 107 10.09 -14.72 -3.23
N LYS A 108 10.22 -13.77 -4.15
CA LYS A 108 11.31 -13.71 -5.11
C LYS A 108 12.62 -13.25 -4.50
N TYR A 109 12.56 -12.24 -3.62
CA TYR A 109 13.75 -11.56 -3.10
C TYR A 109 14.05 -11.90 -1.63
N GLY A 110 13.14 -12.57 -0.92
CA GLY A 110 13.31 -12.91 0.48
C GLY A 110 13.24 -11.70 1.42
N VAL A 111 12.64 -10.59 0.96
CA VAL A 111 12.52 -9.33 1.72
C VAL A 111 11.07 -8.91 1.80
N ALA A 112 10.61 -8.55 2.99
CA ALA A 112 9.29 -8.00 3.25
C ALA A 112 9.40 -6.87 4.29
N PHE A 113 8.33 -6.10 4.46
CA PHE A 113 8.27 -5.09 5.50
C PHE A 113 8.34 -5.73 6.89
N ASN A 114 9.22 -5.18 7.72
CA ASN A 114 9.18 -5.44 9.15
C ASN A 114 8.14 -4.50 9.76
N VAL A 115 7.00 -5.05 10.13
CA VAL A 115 5.94 -4.26 10.74
C VAL A 115 6.36 -3.89 12.17
N TYR A 116 6.47 -2.59 12.45
CA TYR A 116 6.77 -2.11 13.78
C TYR A 116 5.60 -2.39 14.72
N VAL A 117 5.89 -3.00 15.86
CA VAL A 117 4.92 -3.21 16.94
C VAL A 117 5.14 -2.06 17.92
N LYS A 118 4.15 -1.16 18.04
CA LYS A 118 4.19 -0.10 19.06
C LYS A 118 4.20 -0.72 20.47
N ASN A 119 4.41 0.11 21.50
CA ASN A 119 4.30 -0.31 22.91
C ASN A 119 3.07 -1.21 23.14
N GLU A 120 3.11 -2.09 24.15
CA GLU A 120 2.00 -2.98 24.47
C GLU A 120 0.68 -2.21 24.55
N ILE A 121 -0.28 -2.58 23.70
CA ILE A 121 -1.63 -2.02 23.75
C ILE A 121 -2.41 -2.76 24.83
N ASP A 122 -2.98 -1.98 25.75
CA ASP A 122 -4.03 -2.45 26.65
C ASP A 122 -5.36 -2.46 25.89
N ALA A 123 -5.71 -3.63 25.34
CA ALA A 123 -6.94 -3.85 24.58
C ALA A 123 -7.82 -4.87 25.30
N ASP A 124 -9.10 -4.53 25.50
CA ASP A 124 -10.10 -5.47 25.98
C ASP A 124 -10.45 -6.49 24.88
N LEU A 125 -9.81 -7.65 24.94
CA LEU A 125 -9.98 -8.71 23.96
C LEU A 125 -11.38 -9.34 24.01
N ASN A 126 -12.07 -9.30 25.15
CA ASN A 126 -13.43 -9.85 25.23
C ASN A 126 -14.39 -8.92 24.49
N ALA A 127 -14.28 -7.61 24.72
CA ALA A 127 -15.05 -6.62 23.98
C ALA A 127 -14.79 -6.70 22.47
N LEU A 128 -13.53 -6.89 22.04
CA LEU A 128 -13.20 -7.09 20.63
C LEU A 128 -13.75 -8.41 20.04
N LYS A 129 -13.86 -9.48 20.83
CA LYS A 129 -14.47 -10.73 20.35
C LYS A 129 -15.99 -10.60 20.16
N GLU A 130 -16.63 -9.81 21.02
CA GLU A 130 -18.07 -9.53 20.94
C GLU A 130 -18.39 -8.54 19.81
N GLY A 131 -17.57 -7.51 19.65
CA GLY A 131 -17.80 -6.34 18.80
C GLY A 131 -18.01 -5.12 19.69
N ARG A 132 -17.30 -4.01 19.42
CA ARG A 132 -17.26 -2.83 20.30
C ARG A 132 -18.28 -1.75 19.93
N CYS A 133 -18.68 -1.71 18.66
CA CYS A 133 -19.56 -0.70 18.09
C CYS A 133 -20.97 -1.26 17.92
N ASP A 134 -21.97 -0.46 18.23
CA ASP A 134 -23.36 -0.75 17.89
C ASP A 134 -23.70 -0.25 16.47
N GLU A 135 -24.97 -0.39 16.05
CA GLU A 135 -25.39 0.02 14.71
C GLU A 135 -25.33 1.54 14.51
N ASP A 136 -25.52 2.34 15.57
CA ASP A 136 -25.47 3.79 15.49
C ASP A 136 -24.02 4.28 15.34
N ASP A 137 -23.08 3.67 16.08
CA ASP A 137 -21.64 3.91 15.94
C ASP A 137 -21.15 3.56 14.52
N ILE A 138 -21.57 2.41 13.99
CA ILE A 138 -21.19 1.97 12.63
C ILE A 138 -21.73 2.95 11.58
N TYR A 139 -22.99 3.36 11.72
CA TYR A 139 -23.60 4.33 10.81
C TYR A 139 -22.86 5.67 10.82
N LEU A 140 -22.45 6.15 12.00
CA LEU A 140 -21.68 7.38 12.15
C LEU A 140 -20.34 7.30 11.39
N MET A 141 -19.58 6.22 11.60
CA MET A 141 -18.29 6.03 10.95
C MET A 141 -18.42 5.94 9.41
N GLU A 142 -19.41 5.20 8.90
CA GLU A 142 -19.59 5.03 7.46
C GLU A 142 -20.17 6.28 6.78
N SER A 143 -21.17 6.92 7.39
CA SER A 143 -21.98 7.95 6.73
C SER A 143 -21.51 9.38 7.01
N GLU A 144 -21.01 9.64 8.23
CA GLU A 144 -20.56 10.99 8.63
C GLU A 144 -19.05 11.13 8.53
N GLU A 145 -18.29 10.12 8.93
CA GLU A 145 -16.82 10.14 8.89
C GLU A 145 -16.24 9.61 7.56
N GLY A 146 -17.06 8.91 6.76
CA GLY A 146 -16.67 8.39 5.46
C GLY A 146 -15.66 7.23 5.53
N LEU A 147 -15.60 6.52 6.65
CA LEU A 147 -14.70 5.39 6.84
C LEU A 147 -15.20 4.15 6.09
N LEU A 148 -14.24 3.39 5.55
CA LEU A 148 -14.49 2.11 4.94
C LEU A 148 -14.64 1.04 6.00
N ARG A 149 -15.70 0.24 5.90
CA ARG A 149 -15.84 -0.99 6.67
C ARG A 149 -15.15 -2.13 5.94
N VAL A 150 -14.05 -2.59 6.52
CA VAL A 150 -13.17 -3.60 5.94
C VAL A 150 -13.06 -4.80 6.86
N LYS A 151 -13.14 -6.00 6.27
CA LYS A 151 -12.80 -7.25 6.96
C LYS A 151 -11.54 -7.82 6.33
N ALA A 152 -10.48 -7.96 7.10
CA ALA A 152 -9.22 -8.54 6.66
C ALA A 152 -8.88 -9.79 7.48
N VAL A 153 -8.30 -10.79 6.83
CA VAL A 153 -7.85 -12.02 7.47
C VAL A 153 -6.34 -12.11 7.34
N PHE A 154 -5.66 -12.35 8.45
CA PHE A 154 -4.21 -12.47 8.55
C PHE A 154 -3.85 -13.88 9.00
N GLU A 155 -2.71 -14.39 8.52
CA GLU A 155 -2.05 -15.55 9.11
C GLU A 155 -1.13 -15.09 10.24
N GLY A 156 -1.12 -15.82 11.35
CA GLY A 156 -0.30 -15.48 12.51
C GLY A 156 0.21 -16.71 13.26
N ASP A 157 1.52 -16.71 13.50
CA ASP A 157 2.22 -17.70 14.34
C ASP A 157 2.86 -17.00 15.55
N GLY A 158 2.52 -17.43 16.77
CA GLY A 158 3.12 -16.87 17.98
C GLY A 158 2.76 -17.59 19.26
N LYS A 159 3.40 -17.19 20.37
CA LYS A 159 3.30 -17.90 21.66
C LYS A 159 1.86 -18.14 22.12
N THR A 160 0.98 -17.15 21.97
CA THR A 160 -0.44 -17.26 22.30
C THR A 160 -1.28 -16.45 21.30
N GLU A 161 -2.57 -16.78 21.22
CA GLU A 161 -3.57 -16.05 20.42
C GLU A 161 -3.59 -14.56 20.82
N GLU A 162 -3.67 -14.27 22.12
CA GLU A 162 -3.69 -12.91 22.66
C GLU A 162 -2.48 -12.08 22.23
N ILE A 163 -1.27 -12.66 22.27
CA ILE A 163 -0.05 -11.95 21.86
C ILE A 163 -0.11 -11.60 20.38
N ILE A 164 -0.64 -12.50 19.54
CA ILE A 164 -0.76 -12.24 18.11
C ILE A 164 -1.80 -11.15 17.83
N ILE A 165 -2.96 -11.21 18.46
CA ILE A 165 -3.98 -10.15 18.31
C ILE A 165 -3.39 -8.80 18.71
N LYS A 166 -2.79 -8.70 19.91
CA LYS A 166 -2.20 -7.45 20.41
C LYS A 166 -1.10 -6.92 19.49
N LYS A 167 -0.27 -7.79 18.91
CA LYS A 167 0.76 -7.38 17.94
C LYS A 167 0.16 -6.80 16.67
N ILE A 168 -0.85 -7.46 16.10
CA ILE A 168 -1.53 -6.94 14.90
C ILE A 168 -2.11 -5.56 15.22
N LEU A 169 -2.87 -5.44 16.30
CA LEU A 169 -3.47 -4.16 16.73
C LEU A 169 -2.41 -3.07 16.97
N ALA A 170 -1.30 -3.41 17.63
CA ALA A 170 -0.20 -2.49 17.91
C ALA A 170 0.57 -2.02 16.68
N SER A 171 0.39 -2.72 15.57
CA SER A 171 1.02 -2.41 14.31
C SER A 171 0.14 -1.63 13.34
N LEU A 172 -1.18 -1.60 13.57
CA LEU A 172 -2.11 -0.80 12.76
C LEU A 172 -1.88 0.71 12.97
N ASN A 173 -2.30 1.51 11.98
CA ASN A 173 -2.35 2.96 12.11
C ASN A 173 -3.32 3.34 13.25
N GLN A 174 -3.02 4.42 13.98
CA GLN A 174 -3.83 4.88 15.11
C GLN A 174 -5.24 5.32 14.71
N ASP A 175 -5.40 5.74 13.46
CA ASP A 175 -6.68 6.18 12.91
C ASP A 175 -7.59 4.99 12.51
N ILE A 176 -7.07 3.75 12.54
CA ILE A 176 -7.86 2.54 12.26
C ILE A 176 -8.64 2.14 13.50
N VAL A 177 -9.97 2.14 13.41
CA VAL A 177 -10.86 1.71 14.48
C VAL A 177 -11.16 0.22 14.31
N VAL A 178 -10.72 -0.61 15.26
CA VAL A 178 -11.01 -2.05 15.25
C VAL A 178 -12.28 -2.34 16.04
N ASN A 179 -13.28 -2.86 15.35
CA ASN A 179 -14.56 -3.24 15.96
C ASN A 179 -14.52 -4.66 16.51
N LYS A 180 -14.09 -5.62 15.68
CA LYS A 180 -14.24 -7.04 15.99
C LYS A 180 -13.05 -7.88 15.56
N VAL A 181 -12.70 -8.88 16.38
CA VAL A 181 -11.65 -9.85 16.09
C VAL A 181 -12.18 -11.27 16.27
N ILE A 182 -11.93 -12.13 15.27
CA ILE A 182 -12.26 -13.55 15.30
C ILE A 182 -11.00 -14.34 14.97
N THR A 183 -10.71 -15.38 15.73
CA THR A 183 -9.53 -16.23 15.54
C THR A 183 -9.93 -17.66 15.26
N LYS A 184 -9.07 -18.37 14.51
CA LYS A 184 -9.20 -19.80 14.27
C LYS A 184 -7.82 -20.45 14.30
N SER A 185 -7.58 -21.30 15.29
CA SER A 185 -6.40 -22.15 15.33
C SER A 185 -6.44 -23.15 14.17
N MET A 186 -5.33 -23.30 13.46
CA MET A 186 -5.16 -24.22 12.34
C MET A 186 -4.29 -25.42 12.72
N ASP A 187 -3.45 -25.28 13.75
CA ASP A 187 -2.59 -26.36 14.25
C ASP A 187 -2.36 -26.24 15.77
N GLU A 188 -3.09 -27.04 16.54
CA GLU A 188 -2.99 -27.08 17.99
C GLU A 188 -1.79 -27.92 18.48
N SER A 189 -1.12 -28.66 17.59
CA SER A 189 -0.03 -29.58 17.97
C SER A 189 1.30 -28.86 18.24
N LYS A 190 1.45 -27.61 17.78
CA LYS A 190 2.71 -26.87 17.84
C LYS A 190 3.02 -26.24 19.20
N GLY A 191 2.09 -26.29 20.17
CA GLY A 191 2.26 -25.64 21.49
C GLY A 191 2.39 -24.10 21.41
N ILE A 192 2.08 -23.52 20.25
CA ILE A 192 1.98 -22.10 19.96
C ILE A 192 0.65 -21.85 19.25
N PHE A 193 0.18 -20.61 19.22
CA PHE A 193 -0.90 -20.24 18.31
C PHE A 193 -0.36 -20.21 16.87
N SER A 194 -1.03 -20.94 15.99
CA SER A 194 -0.76 -20.98 14.55
C SER A 194 -2.12 -21.00 13.85
N GLY A 195 -2.52 -19.89 13.23
CA GLY A 195 -3.88 -19.78 12.74
C GLY A 195 -4.22 -18.49 12.00
N LEU A 196 -5.52 -18.31 11.81
CA LEU A 196 -6.10 -17.15 11.14
C LEU A 196 -6.63 -16.15 12.17
N VAL A 197 -6.42 -14.87 11.92
CA VAL A 197 -6.97 -13.74 12.68
C VAL A 197 -7.75 -12.88 11.71
N ALA A 198 -9.07 -12.90 11.82
CA ALA A 198 -9.97 -12.02 11.07
C ALA A 198 -10.27 -10.77 11.91
N ILE A 199 -10.13 -9.60 11.29
CA ILE A 199 -10.35 -8.29 11.91
C ILE A 199 -11.37 -7.53 11.07
N GLU A 200 -12.42 -7.05 11.72
CA GLU A 200 -13.31 -6.02 11.19
C GLU A 200 -12.86 -4.66 11.70
N MET A 201 -12.62 -3.74 10.77
CA MET A 201 -12.10 -2.42 11.06
C MET A 201 -12.75 -1.34 10.19
N PHE A 202 -12.73 -0.12 10.70
CA PHE A 202 -13.13 1.10 10.01
C PHE A 202 -11.88 1.95 9.77
N CYS A 203 -11.63 2.32 8.51
CA CYS A 203 -10.41 3.04 8.15
C CYS A 203 -10.57 3.85 6.87
N LYS A 204 -9.60 4.74 6.59
CA LYS A 204 -9.57 5.45 5.32
C LYS A 204 -9.02 4.56 4.19
N PRO A 205 -9.33 4.85 2.93
CA PRO A 205 -8.74 4.15 1.78
C PRO A 205 -7.21 4.07 1.78
N PHE A 206 -6.49 5.12 2.22
CA PHE A 206 -5.04 5.07 2.38
C PHE A 206 -4.58 4.01 3.41
N ASP A 207 -5.25 3.93 4.55
CA ASP A 207 -4.91 2.97 5.61
C ASP A 207 -4.99 1.52 5.14
N ILE A 208 -6.01 1.19 4.33
CA ILE A 208 -6.15 -0.18 3.82
C ILE A 208 -5.08 -0.52 2.78
N VAL A 209 -4.56 0.46 2.03
CA VAL A 209 -3.39 0.28 1.16
C VAL A 209 -2.16 -0.07 2.01
N GLU A 210 -1.92 0.67 3.09
CA GLU A 210 -0.81 0.35 4.00
C GLU A 210 -0.92 -1.05 4.59
N VAL A 211 -2.13 -1.42 5.07
CA VAL A 211 -2.39 -2.76 5.58
C VAL A 211 -2.09 -3.82 4.51
N ALA A 212 -2.49 -3.57 3.26
CA ALA A 212 -2.32 -4.49 2.14
C ALA A 212 -0.85 -4.82 1.88
N TYR A 213 0.04 -3.83 1.76
CA TYR A 213 1.44 -4.10 1.42
C TYR A 213 2.33 -4.44 2.64
N LYS A 214 2.00 -3.95 3.84
CA LYS A 214 2.79 -4.23 5.06
C LYS A 214 2.48 -5.59 5.66
N PHE A 215 1.20 -6.00 5.67
CA PHE A 215 0.75 -7.19 6.41
C PHE A 215 0.38 -8.37 5.51
N LEU A 216 0.16 -8.13 4.21
CA LEU A 216 -0.17 -9.17 3.22
C LEU A 216 -1.33 -10.09 3.66
N PRO A 217 -2.50 -9.54 4.03
CA PRO A 217 -3.64 -10.35 4.44
C PRO A 217 -4.02 -11.40 3.38
N VAL A 218 -4.49 -12.56 3.84
CA VAL A 218 -4.88 -13.67 2.97
C VAL A 218 -6.26 -13.50 2.35
N ALA A 219 -7.09 -12.65 2.93
CA ALA A 219 -8.39 -12.27 2.39
C ALA A 219 -8.77 -10.86 2.87
N ILE A 220 -9.43 -10.10 2.00
CA ILE A 220 -10.04 -8.80 2.32
C ILE A 220 -11.43 -8.72 1.69
N SER A 221 -12.39 -8.13 2.39
CA SER A 221 -13.67 -7.72 1.83
C SER A 221 -14.04 -6.29 2.24
N PHE A 222 -14.68 -5.57 1.32
CA PHE A 222 -15.25 -4.25 1.53
C PHE A 222 -16.77 -4.37 1.58
N GLU A 223 -17.42 -3.72 2.56
CA GLU A 223 -18.89 -3.68 2.62
C GLU A 223 -19.48 -2.46 1.90
N ASN A 224 -18.71 -1.38 1.74
CA ASN A 224 -19.15 -0.18 1.04
C ASN A 224 -19.31 -0.41 -0.47
N SER A 225 -20.44 0.02 -1.04
CA SER A 225 -20.71 -0.09 -2.48
C SER A 225 -19.89 0.90 -3.31
N ASP A 226 -19.73 2.11 -2.79
CA ASP A 226 -19.04 3.22 -3.44
C ASP A 226 -18.01 3.81 -2.47
N ILE A 227 -16.83 4.13 -2.99
CA ILE A 227 -15.68 4.65 -2.25
C ILE A 227 -15.27 5.96 -2.91
N GLU A 228 -15.13 7.00 -2.11
CA GLU A 228 -14.65 8.31 -2.56
C GLU A 228 -13.19 8.48 -2.15
N LEU A 229 -12.35 8.88 -3.11
CA LEU A 229 -10.94 9.17 -2.94
C LEU A 229 -10.70 10.64 -3.28
N ASP A 230 -10.17 11.39 -2.33
CA ASP A 230 -9.75 12.76 -2.58
C ASP A 230 -8.37 12.78 -3.27
N ILE A 231 -8.07 13.89 -3.93
CA ILE A 231 -6.83 14.06 -4.72
C ILE A 231 -5.56 13.84 -3.90
N SER A 232 -5.53 14.33 -2.66
CA SER A 232 -4.40 14.15 -1.74
C SER A 232 -4.24 12.69 -1.38
N GLU A 233 -5.35 11.98 -1.17
CA GLU A 233 -5.31 10.57 -0.78
C GLU A 233 -4.82 9.68 -1.92
N LEU A 234 -5.23 9.96 -3.16
CA LEU A 234 -4.65 9.29 -4.33
C LEU A 234 -3.14 9.54 -4.43
N GLN A 235 -2.71 10.78 -4.25
CA GLN A 235 -1.28 11.15 -4.29
C GLN A 235 -0.48 10.45 -3.20
N ASP A 236 -0.97 10.47 -1.97
CA ASP A 236 -0.36 9.79 -0.82
C ASP A 236 -0.23 8.29 -1.08
N ILE A 237 -1.28 7.64 -1.60
CA ILE A 237 -1.23 6.23 -2.01
C ILE A 237 -0.12 5.98 -3.03
N GLY A 238 -0.05 6.78 -4.10
CA GLY A 238 0.94 6.59 -5.16
C GLY A 238 2.37 6.74 -4.67
N ASN A 239 2.63 7.80 -3.92
CA ASN A 239 3.96 8.12 -3.39
C ASN A 239 4.39 7.11 -2.31
N ASP A 240 3.48 6.67 -1.44
CA ASP A 240 3.79 5.68 -0.41
C ASP A 240 4.11 4.31 -1.04
N LEU A 241 3.35 3.89 -2.06
CA LEU A 241 3.65 2.66 -2.80
C LEU A 241 4.98 2.75 -3.55
N GLY A 242 5.27 3.89 -4.17
CA GLY A 242 6.56 4.13 -4.83
C GLY A 242 7.73 4.05 -3.86
N GLY A 243 7.60 4.73 -2.71
CA GLY A 243 8.56 4.67 -1.61
C GLY A 243 8.74 3.26 -1.06
N ALA A 244 7.64 2.54 -0.86
CA ALA A 244 7.66 1.15 -0.38
C ALA A 244 8.45 0.22 -1.32
N VAL A 245 8.25 0.33 -2.63
CA VAL A 245 9.00 -0.44 -3.62
C VAL A 245 10.49 -0.05 -3.63
N PHE A 246 10.79 1.24 -3.51
CA PHE A 246 12.16 1.72 -3.43
C PHE A 246 12.90 1.14 -2.21
N GLU A 247 12.29 1.20 -1.02
CA GLU A 247 12.85 0.66 0.22
C GLU A 247 13.14 -0.84 0.12
N LEU A 248 12.15 -1.62 -0.34
CA LEU A 248 12.31 -3.07 -0.47
C LEU A 248 13.34 -3.45 -1.54
N THR A 249 13.39 -2.72 -2.66
CA THR A 249 14.38 -2.95 -3.72
C THR A 249 15.79 -2.66 -3.21
N HIS A 250 15.96 -1.58 -2.44
CA HIS A 250 17.23 -1.25 -1.82
C HIS A 250 17.67 -2.32 -0.80
N ALA A 251 16.73 -2.78 0.04
CA ALA A 251 16.98 -3.87 0.97
C ALA A 251 17.38 -5.18 0.26
N ALA A 252 16.67 -5.56 -0.80
CA ALA A 252 16.97 -6.74 -1.61
C ALA A 252 18.36 -6.65 -2.28
N ALA A 253 18.72 -5.48 -2.83
CA ALA A 253 20.01 -5.26 -3.45
C ALA A 253 21.18 -5.36 -2.45
N ASN A 254 20.96 -4.99 -1.19
CA ASN A 254 21.97 -5.05 -0.13
C ASN A 254 22.04 -6.41 0.58
N MET A 255 20.95 -7.18 0.62
CA MET A 255 20.96 -8.53 1.21
C MET A 255 21.80 -9.52 0.40
N ASN A 256 21.88 -9.35 -0.92
CA ASN A 256 22.71 -10.18 -1.81
C ASN A 256 24.21 -9.86 -1.79
N LYS A 257 24.66 -8.91 -0.96
CA LYS A 257 26.08 -8.52 -0.81
C LYS A 257 26.76 -9.13 0.42
N LYS A 258 26.10 -10.04 1.14
CA LYS A 258 26.68 -10.85 2.23
C LYS A 258 26.85 -12.29 1.78
#